data_AF-A0A7Y2CGB5-F1
#
_entry.id   AF-A0A7Y2CGB5-F1
#
_cell.length_a   1.000
_cell.length_b   1.000
_cell.length_c   1.000
_cell.angle_alpha   90.00
_cell.angle_beta   90.00
_cell.angle_gamma   90.00
#
_symmetry.space_group_name_H-M   'P 1'
#
loop_
_entity.id
_entity.type
_entity.pdbx_description
1 polymer ?
#
loop_
_entity_poly.entity_id
_entity_poly.type
_entity_poly.pdbx_seq_one_letter_code
_entity_poly.pdbx_strand_id
1 'polypeptide(L)'
;MSKLIFSAVAATALALGGCGGSSEKSEDVKITEKSSAKDVVKLYLAEMGAIVETLEGVDSEETAKDAAKELAEAAQKLEYAIETLDRKNAKIGPMLIASNVRELTEVQIRLSTQIQRIATENPELFEIISEEIEKMPKIGEGE
;
A
#
# COMPACT_ATOMS: atom_id res chain seq x y z
N MET A 1 3.46 -22.38 -40.48
CA MET A 1 3.87 -22.92 -39.16
C MET A 1 5.28 -22.48 -38.88
N SER A 2 5.47 -21.49 -38.02
CA SER A 2 6.78 -21.07 -37.54
C SER A 2 6.67 -20.78 -36.05
N LYS A 3 7.41 -21.54 -35.25
CA LYS A 3 7.57 -21.39 -33.80
C LYS A 3 8.82 -20.54 -33.57
N LEU A 4 8.76 -19.39 -32.90
CA LEU A 4 9.90 -18.79 -32.19
C LEU A 4 9.35 -17.91 -31.03
N ILE A 5 9.34 -18.42 -29.79
CA ILE A 5 10.31 -18.16 -28.69
C ILE A 5 9.93 -16.92 -27.84
N PHE A 6 9.46 -17.21 -26.63
CA PHE A 6 9.47 -16.33 -25.46
C PHE A 6 10.91 -15.85 -25.18
N SER A 7 11.12 -14.54 -25.03
CA SER A 7 12.33 -14.00 -24.40
C SER A 7 11.91 -13.06 -23.27
N ALA A 8 12.29 -13.46 -22.07
CA ALA A 8 12.15 -12.68 -20.84
C ALA A 8 13.16 -11.52 -20.80
N VAL A 9 12.68 -10.39 -20.27
CA VAL A 9 13.31 -9.46 -19.32
C VAL A 9 14.78 -9.09 -19.52
N ALA A 10 15.01 -7.79 -19.76
CA ALA A 10 15.99 -7.01 -19.00
C ALA A 10 15.67 -5.50 -19.15
N ALA A 11 14.89 -4.98 -18.21
CA ALA A 11 14.71 -3.54 -18.02
C ALA A 11 16.06 -2.93 -17.63
N THR A 12 16.61 -2.10 -18.51
CA THR A 12 17.74 -1.23 -18.18
C THR A 12 17.26 0.20 -18.32
N ALA A 13 16.92 0.83 -17.19
CA ALA A 13 16.74 2.27 -17.11
C ALA A 13 17.26 2.75 -15.74
N LEU A 14 18.59 2.74 -15.60
CA LEU A 14 19.28 3.59 -14.65
C LEU A 14 19.30 5.00 -15.25
N ALA A 15 18.30 5.82 -14.93
CA ALA A 15 18.32 7.26 -15.17
C ALA A 15 18.48 7.97 -13.82
N LEU A 16 19.73 8.33 -13.53
CA LEU A 16 20.08 9.25 -12.45
C LEU A 16 19.70 10.68 -12.85
N GLY A 17 18.74 11.26 -12.12
CA GLY A 17 18.43 12.68 -11.99
C GLY A 17 17.43 12.78 -10.84
N GLY A 18 17.66 13.48 -9.73
CA GLY A 18 18.04 14.88 -9.64
C GLY A 18 16.82 15.67 -9.15
N CYS A 19 16.74 15.91 -7.84
CA CYS A 19 15.81 16.81 -7.13
C CYS A 19 14.31 16.39 -7.07
N GLY A 20 13.78 16.28 -5.85
CA GLY A 20 12.37 16.07 -5.57
C GLY A 20 12.07 14.62 -5.17
N GLY A 21 11.57 14.44 -3.95
CA GLY A 21 11.30 13.13 -3.35
C GLY A 21 10.54 12.22 -4.29
N SER A 22 11.23 11.20 -4.79
CA SER A 22 10.59 10.12 -5.52
C SER A 22 10.29 9.04 -4.50
N SER A 23 8.99 8.83 -4.24
CA SER A 23 8.52 7.55 -3.73
C SER A 23 9.17 6.45 -4.55
N GLU A 24 9.98 5.62 -3.90
CA GLU A 24 10.34 4.32 -4.45
C GLU A 24 9.02 3.57 -4.65
N LYS A 25 8.52 3.58 -5.89
CA LYS A 25 7.47 2.67 -6.32
C LYS A 25 7.93 1.29 -5.89
N SER A 26 7.16 0.71 -4.98
CA SER A 26 7.50 -0.49 -4.23
C SER A 26 8.02 -1.55 -5.18
N GLU A 27 9.29 -1.96 -5.02
CA GLU A 27 9.70 -3.24 -5.60
C GLU A 27 8.68 -4.28 -5.14
N ASP A 28 8.20 -5.13 -6.05
CA ASP A 28 7.30 -6.25 -5.73
C ASP A 28 7.98 -7.19 -4.71
N VAL A 29 7.99 -6.81 -3.44
CA VAL A 29 8.50 -7.62 -2.34
C VAL A 29 7.47 -8.73 -2.14
N LYS A 30 7.66 -9.84 -2.87
CA LYS A 30 6.90 -11.06 -2.65
C LYS A 30 7.21 -11.59 -1.26
N ILE A 31 6.37 -11.26 -0.29
CA ILE A 31 6.43 -11.84 1.05
C ILE A 31 6.06 -13.32 0.96
N THR A 32 6.91 -14.13 1.58
CA THR A 32 6.65 -15.56 1.78
C THR A 32 6.69 -15.83 3.28
N GLU A 33 6.29 -17.03 3.70
CA GLU A 33 6.44 -17.46 5.09
C GLU A 33 7.88 -17.41 5.61
N LYS A 34 8.89 -17.27 4.73
CA LYS A 34 10.30 -17.12 5.11
C LYS A 34 10.75 -15.68 5.32
N SER A 35 9.96 -14.68 4.92
CA SER A 35 10.31 -13.26 5.06
C SER A 35 10.51 -12.88 6.53
N SER A 36 11.44 -11.96 6.81
CA SER A 36 11.64 -11.48 8.17
C SER A 36 10.47 -10.59 8.60
N ALA A 37 10.18 -10.52 9.90
CA ALA A 37 9.13 -9.63 10.41
C ALA A 37 9.38 -8.15 10.04
N LYS A 38 10.66 -7.75 9.92
CA LYS A 38 11.06 -6.43 9.43
C LYS A 38 10.66 -6.21 7.97
N ASP A 39 10.84 -7.19 7.10
CA ASP A 39 10.46 -7.08 5.68
C ASP A 39 8.94 -7.02 5.54
N VAL A 40 8.21 -7.75 6.38
CA VAL A 40 6.73 -7.70 6.39
C VAL A 40 6.22 -6.33 6.84
N VAL A 41 6.84 -5.69 7.84
CA VAL A 41 6.47 -4.31 8.24
C VAL A 41 6.84 -3.28 7.17
N LYS A 42 7.97 -3.46 6.48
CA LYS A 42 8.30 -2.61 5.33
C LYS A 42 7.27 -2.73 4.21
N LEU A 43 6.83 -3.95 3.89
CA LEU A 43 5.74 -4.13 2.93
C LEU A 43 4.47 -3.42 3.44
N TYR A 44 4.10 -3.63 4.70
CA TYR A 44 2.93 -2.98 5.28
C TYR A 44 2.97 -1.45 5.11
N LEU A 45 4.10 -0.83 5.43
CA LEU A 45 4.31 0.61 5.24
C LEU A 45 4.25 1.04 3.76
N ALA A 46 4.84 0.24 2.88
CA ALA A 46 4.84 0.50 1.44
C ALA A 46 3.41 0.45 0.87
N GLU A 47 2.62 -0.56 1.23
CA GLU A 47 1.23 -0.70 0.79
C GLU A 47 0.33 0.42 1.37
N MET A 48 0.55 0.82 2.63
CA MET A 48 -0.12 2.00 3.18
C MET A 48 0.25 3.29 2.43
N GLY A 49 1.51 3.42 1.99
CA GLY A 49 1.96 4.53 1.15
C GLY A 49 1.33 4.50 -0.24
N ALA A 50 1.25 3.32 -0.86
CA ALA A 50 0.61 3.12 -2.16
C ALA A 50 -0.87 3.52 -2.11
N ILE A 51 -1.60 3.14 -1.05
CA ILE A 51 -2.99 3.57 -0.83
C ILE A 51 -3.10 5.09 -0.81
N VAL A 52 -2.19 5.80 -0.13
CA VAL A 52 -2.19 7.26 -0.08
C VAL A 52 -1.99 7.84 -1.49
N GLU A 53 -1.05 7.32 -2.26
CA GLU A 53 -0.79 7.76 -3.63
C GLU A 53 -1.98 7.50 -4.56
N THR A 54 -2.63 6.35 -4.43
CA THR A 54 -3.88 6.03 -5.14
C THR A 54 -4.97 7.06 -4.83
N LEU A 55 -5.17 7.41 -3.56
CA LEU A 55 -6.16 8.41 -3.14
C LEU A 55 -5.79 9.84 -3.55
N GLU A 56 -4.50 10.17 -3.62
CA GLU A 56 -4.01 11.44 -4.16
C GLU A 56 -4.39 11.62 -5.64
N GLY A 57 -4.54 10.53 -6.40
CA GLY A 57 -4.93 10.55 -7.82
C GLY A 57 -6.44 10.55 -8.08
N VAL A 58 -7.30 10.51 -7.05
CA VAL A 58 -8.75 10.49 -7.23
C VAL A 58 -9.28 11.90 -7.49
N ASP A 59 -9.52 12.22 -8.75
CA ASP A 59 -10.07 13.52 -9.20
C ASP A 59 -11.22 13.38 -10.23
N SER A 60 -11.62 12.14 -10.55
CA SER A 60 -12.70 11.81 -11.48
C SER A 60 -13.34 10.46 -11.17
N GLU A 61 -14.51 10.18 -11.77
CA GLU A 61 -15.20 8.90 -11.63
C GLU A 61 -14.36 7.72 -12.15
N GLU A 62 -13.62 7.90 -13.25
CA GLU A 62 -12.73 6.87 -13.81
C GLU A 62 -11.60 6.54 -12.82
N THR A 63 -10.90 7.57 -12.35
CA THR A 63 -9.83 7.40 -11.35
C THR A 63 -10.33 6.86 -10.02
N ALA A 64 -11.57 7.19 -9.61
CA ALA A 64 -12.18 6.65 -8.40
C ALA A 64 -12.46 5.14 -8.53
N LYS A 65 -12.95 4.69 -9.69
CA LYS A 65 -13.19 3.27 -9.96
C LYS A 65 -11.89 2.47 -10.03
N ASP A 66 -10.83 3.06 -10.58
CA ASP A 66 -9.53 2.42 -10.61
C ASP A 66 -8.88 2.41 -9.22
N ALA A 67 -9.01 3.51 -8.48
CA ALA A 67 -8.62 3.56 -7.07
C ALA A 67 -9.32 2.47 -6.26
N ALA A 68 -10.63 2.28 -6.39
CA ALA A 68 -11.34 1.21 -5.69
C ALA A 68 -10.71 -0.18 -5.92
N LYS A 69 -10.29 -0.49 -7.16
CA LYS A 69 -9.61 -1.77 -7.45
C LYS A 69 -8.25 -1.86 -6.76
N GLU A 70 -7.45 -0.79 -6.85
CA GLU A 70 -6.13 -0.73 -6.21
C GLU A 70 -6.22 -0.82 -4.68
N LEU A 71 -7.23 -0.17 -4.07
CA LEU A 71 -7.50 -0.24 -2.64
C LEU A 71 -7.88 -1.67 -2.22
N ALA A 72 -8.70 -2.37 -3.01
CA ALA A 72 -9.06 -3.76 -2.75
C ALA A 72 -7.83 -4.71 -2.78
N GLU A 73 -6.93 -4.51 -3.73
CA GLU A 73 -5.67 -5.28 -3.82
C GLU A 73 -4.73 -4.95 -2.65
N ALA A 74 -4.58 -3.67 -2.30
CA ALA A 74 -3.77 -3.23 -1.18
C ALA A 74 -4.32 -3.76 0.16
N ALA A 75 -5.64 -3.77 0.35
CA ALA A 75 -6.28 -4.34 1.53
C ALA A 75 -5.93 -5.83 1.73
N GLN A 76 -5.99 -6.63 0.66
CA GLN A 76 -5.61 -8.06 0.72
C GLN A 76 -4.13 -8.25 1.09
N LYS A 77 -3.24 -7.42 0.54
CA LYS A 77 -1.81 -7.49 0.87
C LYS A 77 -1.52 -7.06 2.30
N LEU A 78 -2.21 -6.03 2.79
CA LEU A 78 -2.12 -5.59 4.18
C LEU A 78 -2.62 -6.66 5.14
N GLU A 79 -3.76 -7.30 4.84
CA GLU A 79 -4.29 -8.43 5.62
C GLU A 79 -3.27 -9.57 5.67
N TYR A 80 -2.73 -9.98 4.52
CA TYR A 80 -1.69 -11.00 4.46
C TYR A 80 -0.43 -10.64 5.27
N ALA A 81 -0.03 -9.36 5.25
CA ALA A 81 1.09 -8.87 6.04
C ALA A 81 0.80 -8.95 7.55
N ILE A 82 -0.38 -8.53 7.98
CA ILE A 82 -0.85 -8.61 9.38
C ILE A 82 -0.86 -10.07 9.85
N GLU A 83 -1.52 -10.97 9.11
CA GLU A 83 -1.56 -12.38 9.48
C GLU A 83 -0.16 -13.01 9.55
N THR A 84 0.74 -12.60 8.65
CA THR A 84 2.11 -13.09 8.63
C THR A 84 2.89 -12.60 9.85
N LEU A 85 2.64 -11.37 10.32
CA LEU A 85 3.21 -10.85 11.56
C LEU A 85 2.66 -11.61 12.78
N ASP A 86 1.36 -11.86 12.84
CA ASP A 86 0.72 -12.59 13.92
C ASP A 86 1.27 -14.02 14.05
N ARG A 87 1.40 -14.73 12.92
CA ARG A 87 2.01 -16.07 12.86
C ARG A 87 3.47 -16.08 13.32
N LYS A 88 4.22 -14.98 13.15
CA LYS A 88 5.68 -14.89 13.40
C LYS A 88 6.06 -14.49 14.84
N ASN A 89 5.12 -14.52 15.79
CA ASN A 89 5.15 -14.02 17.18
C ASN A 89 4.70 -12.55 17.34
N ALA A 90 3.54 -12.41 17.99
CA ALA A 90 2.93 -11.18 18.49
C ALA A 90 3.84 -10.29 19.38
N LYS A 91 4.99 -10.78 19.87
CA LYS A 91 5.93 -9.97 20.67
C LYS A 91 6.80 -9.02 19.84
N ILE A 92 7.03 -9.34 18.55
CA ILE A 92 7.88 -8.51 17.67
C ILE A 92 7.05 -7.41 17.00
N GLY A 93 5.75 -7.64 16.76
CA GLY A 93 4.82 -6.67 16.20
C GLY A 93 4.84 -5.31 16.92
N PRO A 94 4.63 -5.25 18.24
CA PRO A 94 4.68 -4.01 19.01
C PRO A 94 6.04 -3.29 18.94
N MET A 95 7.15 -4.04 18.95
CA MET A 95 8.50 -3.46 18.83
C MET A 95 8.73 -2.89 17.43
N LEU A 96 8.26 -3.56 16.38
CA LEU A 96 8.39 -3.07 15.01
C LEU A 96 7.46 -1.89 14.76
N ILE A 97 6.23 -1.90 15.26
CA ILE A 97 5.33 -0.74 15.25
C ILE A 97 6.00 0.42 15.97
N ALA A 98 6.58 0.21 17.16
CA ALA A 98 7.30 1.27 17.88
C ALA A 98 8.52 1.80 17.10
N SER A 99 9.26 0.92 16.42
CA SER A 99 10.43 1.29 15.63
C SER A 99 10.08 2.08 14.36
N ASN A 100 8.86 1.91 13.84
CA ASN A 100 8.37 2.60 12.65
C ASN A 100 7.19 3.54 12.96
N VAL A 101 6.97 3.89 14.23
CA VAL A 101 5.77 4.62 14.69
C VAL A 101 5.64 5.96 14.00
N ARG A 102 6.77 6.61 13.71
CA ARG A 102 6.81 7.88 13.01
C ARG A 102 6.30 7.75 11.58
N GLU A 103 6.86 6.81 10.81
CA GLU A 103 6.43 6.55 9.42
C GLU A 103 4.97 6.10 9.38
N LEU A 104 4.56 5.21 10.29
CA LEU A 104 3.16 4.80 10.42
C LEU A 104 2.24 6.00 10.69
N THR A 105 2.63 6.89 11.61
CA THR A 105 1.86 8.09 11.95
C THR A 105 1.79 9.04 10.75
N GLU A 106 2.91 9.28 10.07
CA GLU A 106 2.97 10.16 8.90
C GLU A 106 2.08 9.64 7.76
N VAL A 107 2.13 8.33 7.47
CA VAL A 107 1.28 7.71 6.45
C VAL A 107 -0.20 7.73 6.87
N GLN A 108 -0.54 7.47 8.13
CA GLN A 108 -1.91 7.56 8.63
C GLN A 108 -2.47 8.99 8.55
N ILE A 109 -1.66 10.01 8.86
CA ILE A 109 -2.06 11.41 8.73
C ILE A 109 -2.35 11.72 7.26
N ARG A 110 -1.47 11.33 6.33
CA ARG A 110 -1.68 11.54 4.89
C ARG A 110 -2.93 10.82 4.40
N LEU A 111 -3.11 9.56 4.78
CA LEU A 111 -4.30 8.76 4.47
C LEU A 111 -5.58 9.48 4.91
N SER A 112 -5.64 9.88 6.18
CA SER A 112 -6.80 10.60 6.72
C SER A 112 -7.05 11.94 6.03
N THR A 113 -5.97 12.63 5.62
CA THR A 113 -6.05 13.90 4.90
C THR A 113 -6.66 13.70 3.51
N GLN A 114 -6.25 12.66 2.78
CA GLN A 114 -6.80 12.38 1.46
C GLN A 114 -8.24 11.90 1.52
N ILE A 115 -8.57 11.04 2.49
CA ILE A 115 -9.96 10.63 2.73
C ILE A 115 -10.85 11.84 3.01
N GLN A 116 -10.41 12.75 3.89
CA GLN A 116 -11.14 13.98 4.19
C GLN A 116 -11.25 14.92 2.98
N ARG A 117 -10.18 15.05 2.18
CA ARG A 117 -10.18 15.81 0.93
C ARG A 117 -11.27 15.30 0.01
N ILE A 118 -11.25 14.02 -0.33
CA ILE A 118 -12.22 13.42 -1.27
C ILE A 118 -13.63 13.53 -0.70
N ALA A 119 -13.86 13.20 0.58
CA ALA A 119 -15.18 13.29 1.20
C ALA A 119 -15.75 14.72 1.23
N THR A 120 -14.89 15.74 1.33
CA THR A 120 -15.32 17.15 1.41
C THR A 120 -15.47 17.79 0.03
N GLU A 121 -14.50 17.54 -0.86
CA GLU A 121 -14.41 18.21 -2.16
C GLU A 121 -15.18 17.47 -3.25
N ASN A 122 -15.24 16.13 -3.18
CA ASN A 122 -15.82 15.26 -4.21
C ASN A 122 -16.61 14.10 -3.55
N PRO A 123 -17.71 14.38 -2.84
CA PRO A 123 -18.45 13.37 -2.08
C PRO A 123 -18.95 12.20 -2.95
N GLU A 124 -19.28 12.44 -4.21
CA GLU A 124 -19.65 11.40 -5.17
C GLU A 124 -18.50 10.44 -5.51
N LEU A 125 -17.26 10.93 -5.52
CA LEU A 125 -16.08 10.08 -5.70
C LEU A 125 -15.80 9.29 -4.43
N PHE A 126 -16.05 9.88 -3.26
CA PHE A 126 -15.93 9.21 -1.98
C PHE A 126 -16.87 7.99 -1.89
N GLU A 127 -18.13 8.13 -2.33
CA GLU A 127 -19.09 7.02 -2.34
C GLU A 127 -18.62 5.81 -3.18
N ILE A 128 -17.83 6.03 -4.23
CA ILE A 128 -17.29 4.95 -5.07
C ILE A 128 -16.21 4.16 -4.34
N ILE A 129 -15.39 4.84 -3.54
CA ILE A 129 -14.22 4.24 -2.89
C ILE A 129 -14.46 3.85 -1.43
N SER A 130 -15.53 4.34 -0.81
CA SER A 130 -15.78 4.20 0.64
C SER A 130 -15.89 2.75 1.08
N GLU A 131 -16.51 1.89 0.27
CA GLU A 131 -16.63 0.46 0.57
C GLU A 131 -15.24 -0.21 0.70
N GLU A 132 -14.29 0.17 -0.14
CA GLU A 132 -12.94 -0.40 -0.12
C GLU A 132 -12.08 0.21 0.99
N ILE A 133 -12.29 1.48 1.33
CA ILE A 133 -11.68 2.10 2.51
C ILE A 133 -12.16 1.41 3.80
N GLU A 134 -13.44 1.07 3.90
CA GLU A 134 -14.01 0.39 5.07
C GLU A 134 -13.46 -1.03 5.27
N LYS A 135 -13.11 -1.71 4.17
CA LYS A 135 -12.50 -3.05 4.20
C LYS A 135 -11.02 -3.02 4.61
N MET A 136 -10.39 -1.86 4.65
CA MET A 136 -8.97 -1.80 4.99
C MET A 136 -8.74 -2.26 6.43
N PRO A 137 -7.73 -3.13 6.66
CA PRO A 137 -7.44 -3.60 7.99
C PRO A 137 -6.94 -2.45 8.87
N LYS A 138 -7.63 -2.21 9.99
CA LYS A 138 -7.25 -1.16 10.94
C LYS A 138 -6.14 -1.63 11.86
N ILE A 139 -5.13 -0.78 12.06
CA ILE A 139 -4.08 -1.05 13.06
C ILE A 139 -4.72 -0.98 14.45
N GLY A 140 -4.69 -2.09 15.19
CA GLY A 140 -5.11 -2.14 16.60
C GLY A 140 -6.50 -2.72 16.86
N GLU A 141 -7.20 -3.27 15.86
CA GLU A 141 -8.44 -4.05 16.08
C GLU A 141 -8.16 -5.54 16.39
N GLY A 142 -6.91 -5.89 16.72
CA GLY A 142 -6.60 -7.16 17.39
C GLY A 142 -6.98 -7.05 18.86
N GLU A 143 -8.14 -7.59 19.21
CA GLU A 143 -8.55 -7.89 20.61
C GLU A 143 -7.51 -8.76 21.35
#